data_AF-A0A099KTM1-F1
#
_entry.id   AF-A0A099KTM1-F1
#
_cell.length_a   1.000
_cell.length_b   1.000
_cell.length_c   1.000
_cell.angle_alpha   90.00
_cell.angle_beta   90.00
_cell.angle_gamma   90.00
#
_symmetry.space_group_name_H-M   'P 1'
#
loop_
_entity.id
_entity.type
_entity.pdbx_description
1 polymer ?
#
loop_
_entity_poly.entity_id
_entity_poly.type
_entity_poly.pdbx_seq_one_letter_code
_entity_poly.pdbx_strand_id
1 'polypeptide(L)'
;MASPLVISHYWSGDASDADIAIIELKFRLNALGALPSHVTVVSAGEACVLLDPIVFEFYQWLSDHCHVTFISAACTSVHAGILDFYHSDLDATLVISIELGKSFQQSCLNSLGIGNDNEQKGLDVIPCVGFIALKRLVVGKKIAPHELVVEQCQLISQQPGMTGTQLLIRQLYQELKSLPAHVLPVSFNICSLWAKSLFRGLDNLFAVNQRSVNWLSSIESCQRHYLSLKPLLELQLYRQKLKQNSLLFFTLGGGGRVGMLQLGKNIKTPIKLPKASFEQQSLLNDIKSYQLANSLIQADKSAYYKQIRATLKYPHSRYRGKDNHYFKWQIPGNIEQAVIVQPSPEQSTPQKKTPKKTASKLTIIKTITGANA
;
A
#
# COMPACT_ATOMS: atom_id res chain seq x y z
N MET A 1 -6.36 3.09 -30.63
CA MET A 1 -6.59 2.35 -29.37
C MET A 1 -5.36 2.52 -28.49
N ALA A 2 -5.50 2.82 -27.21
CA ALA A 2 -4.35 2.92 -26.30
C ALA A 2 -3.69 1.54 -26.16
N SER A 3 -2.36 1.51 -26.19
CA SER A 3 -1.59 0.26 -26.07
C SER A 3 -1.86 -0.43 -24.73
N PRO A 4 -2.07 -1.75 -24.70
CA PRO A 4 -2.20 -2.51 -23.46
C PRO A 4 -1.02 -2.27 -22.53
N LEU A 5 -1.28 -2.30 -21.22
CA LEU A 5 -0.22 -2.25 -20.20
C LEU A 5 0.10 -3.67 -19.72
N VAL A 6 1.38 -3.93 -19.52
CA VAL A 6 1.85 -5.17 -18.90
C VAL A 6 2.77 -4.90 -17.71
N ILE A 7 2.64 -5.73 -16.68
CA ILE A 7 3.61 -5.88 -15.60
C ILE A 7 4.64 -6.91 -16.07
N SER A 8 5.87 -6.45 -16.25
CA SER A 8 7.00 -7.30 -16.66
C SER A 8 7.70 -7.96 -15.48
N HIS A 9 7.80 -7.24 -14.36
CA HIS A 9 8.41 -7.72 -13.13
C HIS A 9 7.60 -7.20 -11.96
N TYR A 10 7.54 -7.99 -10.89
CA TYR A 10 6.97 -7.54 -9.64
C TYR A 10 7.65 -8.26 -8.48
N TRP A 11 7.74 -7.58 -7.36
CA TRP A 11 8.25 -8.14 -6.12
C TRP A 11 7.66 -7.38 -4.94
N SER A 12 7.47 -8.09 -3.83
CA SER A 12 7.14 -7.51 -2.53
C SER A 12 7.78 -8.34 -1.43
N GLY A 13 8.15 -7.66 -0.35
CA GLY A 13 8.77 -8.25 0.83
C GLY A 13 8.22 -7.64 2.11
N ASP A 14 8.30 -8.42 3.19
CA ASP A 14 8.10 -7.93 4.56
C ASP A 14 9.21 -6.91 4.89
N ALA A 15 8.89 -5.94 5.73
CA ALA A 15 9.82 -4.90 6.14
C ALA A 15 9.81 -4.67 7.67
N SER A 16 9.85 -5.75 8.45
CA SER A 16 10.00 -5.67 9.91
C SER A 16 11.17 -4.79 10.36
N ASP A 17 12.20 -4.67 9.53
CA ASP A 17 13.33 -3.74 9.67
C ASP A 17 13.43 -2.88 8.39
N ALA A 18 13.39 -1.55 8.56
CA ALA A 18 13.35 -0.61 7.44
C ALA A 18 14.68 -0.57 6.65
N ASP A 19 15.82 -0.65 7.33
CA ASP A 19 17.14 -0.64 6.68
C ASP A 19 17.31 -1.87 5.81
N ILE A 20 17.03 -3.05 6.38
CA ILE A 20 17.12 -4.32 5.66
C ILE A 20 16.17 -4.33 4.46
N ALA A 21 14.95 -3.82 4.63
CA ALA A 21 13.96 -3.78 3.57
C ALA A 21 14.38 -2.87 2.40
N ILE A 22 14.96 -1.70 2.69
CA ILE A 22 15.45 -0.78 1.67
C ILE A 22 16.69 -1.33 0.97
N ILE A 23 17.60 -2.00 1.69
CA ILE A 23 18.75 -2.70 1.09
C ILE A 23 18.28 -3.78 0.11
N GLU A 24 17.34 -4.63 0.53
CA GLU A 24 16.78 -5.68 -0.32
C GLU A 24 16.05 -5.08 -1.53
N LEU A 25 15.27 -4.01 -1.33
CA LEU A 25 14.62 -3.29 -2.42
C LEU A 25 15.64 -2.78 -3.44
N LYS A 26 16.69 -2.06 -3.01
CA LYS A 26 17.78 -1.59 -3.89
C LYS A 26 18.42 -2.75 -4.65
N PHE A 27 18.71 -3.86 -3.97
CA PHE A 27 19.26 -5.07 -4.60
C PHE A 27 18.36 -5.60 -5.71
N ARG A 28 17.05 -5.73 -5.45
CA ARG A 28 16.07 -6.20 -6.44
C ARG A 28 15.91 -5.24 -7.61
N LEU A 29 15.97 -3.93 -7.37
CA LEU A 29 15.89 -2.92 -8.42
C LEU A 29 17.12 -2.95 -9.33
N ASN A 30 18.32 -3.08 -8.76
CA ASN A 30 19.55 -3.22 -9.54
C ASN A 30 19.57 -4.52 -10.38
N ALA A 31 18.93 -5.58 -9.89
CA ALA A 31 18.80 -6.83 -10.62
C ALA A 31 17.88 -6.74 -11.88
N LEU A 32 17.16 -5.63 -12.09
CA LEU A 32 16.41 -5.38 -13.33
C LEU A 32 17.32 -4.98 -14.50
N GLY A 33 18.62 -4.76 -14.27
CA GLY A 33 19.63 -4.42 -15.28
C GLY A 33 19.72 -2.91 -15.55
N ALA A 34 18.59 -2.22 -15.72
CA ALA A 34 18.53 -0.77 -15.78
C ALA A 34 17.22 -0.26 -15.18
N LEU A 35 17.30 0.82 -14.40
CA LEU A 35 16.13 1.54 -13.95
C LEU A 35 15.50 2.31 -15.13
N PRO A 36 14.16 2.39 -15.23
CA PRO A 36 13.53 3.28 -16.20
C PRO A 36 13.88 4.74 -15.90
N SER A 37 13.82 5.60 -16.93
CA SER A 37 14.04 7.04 -16.78
C SER A 37 13.07 7.71 -15.82
N HIS A 38 11.93 7.07 -15.57
CA HIS A 38 10.89 7.53 -14.66
C HIS A 38 10.48 6.45 -13.66
N VAL A 39 10.37 6.84 -12.40
CA VAL A 39 9.88 6.01 -11.29
C VAL A 39 8.73 6.73 -10.60
N THR A 40 7.67 5.99 -10.29
CA THR A 40 6.56 6.45 -9.46
C THR A 40 6.69 5.83 -8.08
N VAL A 41 6.90 6.64 -7.05
CA VAL A 41 6.85 6.19 -5.65
C VAL A 41 5.43 6.35 -5.12
N VAL A 42 4.94 5.33 -4.42
CA VAL A 42 3.61 5.31 -3.83
C VAL A 42 3.64 4.87 -2.38
N SER A 43 2.72 5.41 -1.57
CA SER A 43 2.51 5.02 -0.18
C SER A 43 1.09 5.35 0.27
N ALA A 44 0.50 4.49 1.11
CA ALA A 44 -0.76 4.80 1.77
C ALA A 44 -0.63 5.89 2.84
N GLY A 45 0.59 6.09 3.38
CA GLY A 45 0.93 7.22 4.24
C GLY A 45 1.02 8.56 3.50
N GLU A 46 0.78 8.59 2.18
CA GLU A 46 1.01 9.80 1.37
C GLU A 46 2.46 10.28 1.54
N ALA A 47 2.72 11.59 1.45
CA ALA A 47 4.05 12.17 1.60
C ALA A 47 4.69 11.94 2.98
N CYS A 48 3.95 11.48 4.00
CA CYS A 48 4.49 11.32 5.36
C CYS A 48 5.62 10.28 5.42
N VAL A 49 5.64 9.32 4.48
CA VAL A 49 6.64 8.26 4.45
C VAL A 49 8.05 8.82 4.28
N LEU A 50 8.18 10.02 3.69
CA LEU A 50 9.46 10.72 3.51
C LEU A 50 10.00 11.39 4.78
N LEU A 51 9.26 11.34 5.90
CA LEU A 51 9.78 11.74 7.22
C LEU A 51 10.70 10.68 7.81
N ASP A 52 10.59 9.43 7.35
CA ASP A 52 11.52 8.36 7.71
C ASP A 52 12.86 8.62 7.00
N PRO A 53 13.97 8.78 7.73
CA PRO A 53 15.28 9.10 7.14
C PRO A 53 15.74 8.04 6.14
N ILE A 54 15.47 6.77 6.41
CA ILE A 54 15.89 5.65 5.57
C ILE A 54 15.14 5.70 4.23
N VAL A 55 13.84 6.04 4.28
CA VAL A 55 13.03 6.24 3.08
C VAL A 55 13.48 7.48 2.31
N PHE A 56 13.83 8.56 3.02
CA PHE A 56 14.30 9.79 2.39
C PHE A 56 15.63 9.59 1.66
N GLU A 57 16.60 8.91 2.29
CA GLU A 57 17.87 8.53 1.66
C GLU A 57 17.66 7.62 0.44
N PHE A 58 16.71 6.68 0.52
CA PHE A 58 16.33 5.87 -0.63
C PHE A 58 15.72 6.71 -1.77
N TYR A 59 14.87 7.68 -1.43
CA TYR A 59 14.29 8.61 -2.39
C TYR A 59 15.37 9.47 -3.08
N GLN A 60 16.37 9.96 -2.34
CA GLN A 60 17.50 10.69 -2.90
C GLN A 60 18.29 9.80 -3.86
N TRP A 61 18.63 8.57 -3.42
CA TRP A 61 19.29 7.60 -4.27
C TRP A 61 18.52 7.33 -5.57
N LEU A 62 17.19 7.20 -5.53
CA LEU A 62 16.38 7.07 -6.75
C LEU A 62 16.48 8.32 -7.64
N SER A 63 16.41 9.51 -7.04
CA SER A 63 16.43 10.79 -7.76
C SER A 63 17.75 11.04 -8.50
N ASP A 64 18.86 10.48 -8.00
CA ASP A 64 20.16 10.53 -8.67
C ASP A 64 20.22 9.68 -9.95
N HIS A 65 19.31 8.71 -10.10
CA HIS A 65 19.32 7.74 -11.20
C HIS A 65 18.14 7.93 -12.17
N CYS A 66 17.04 8.55 -11.75
CA CYS A 66 15.82 8.68 -12.54
C CYS A 66 14.94 9.85 -12.07
N HIS A 67 13.97 10.24 -12.91
CA HIS A 67 12.93 11.17 -12.49
C HIS A 67 11.94 10.47 -11.55
N VAL A 68 11.73 11.01 -10.35
CA VAL A 68 10.82 10.43 -9.37
C VAL A 68 9.56 11.27 -9.21
N THR A 69 8.40 10.65 -9.44
CA THR A 69 7.08 11.24 -9.11
C THR A 69 6.51 10.55 -7.89
N PHE A 70 6.02 11.32 -6.92
CA PHE A 70 5.34 10.76 -5.75
C PHE A 70 3.81 10.84 -5.91
N ILE A 71 3.14 9.70 -5.80
CA ILE A 71 1.69 9.56 -5.99
C ILE A 71 1.09 8.81 -4.81
N SER A 72 -0.11 9.20 -4.39
CA SER A 72 -0.84 8.43 -3.39
C SER A 72 -2.31 8.36 -3.74
N ALA A 73 -2.91 7.23 -3.39
CA ALA A 73 -4.32 6.91 -3.28
C ALA A 73 -4.70 6.19 -1.97
N ALA A 74 -4.11 6.59 -0.84
CA ALA A 74 -4.18 5.85 0.43
C ALA A 74 -3.83 4.37 0.17
N CYS A 75 -4.58 3.41 0.72
CA CYS A 75 -4.31 2.00 0.46
C CYS A 75 -4.55 1.59 -1.01
N THR A 76 -5.08 2.46 -1.86
CA THR A 76 -5.24 2.18 -3.29
C THR A 76 -4.10 2.75 -4.16
N SER A 77 -2.99 3.18 -3.56
CA SER A 77 -1.92 3.90 -4.29
C SER A 77 -1.28 3.14 -5.45
N VAL A 78 -1.15 1.82 -5.39
CA VAL A 78 -0.68 1.02 -6.54
C VAL A 78 -1.61 1.18 -7.76
N HIS A 79 -2.92 1.26 -7.55
CA HIS A 79 -3.89 1.50 -8.61
C HIS A 79 -3.71 2.89 -9.22
N ALA A 80 -3.45 3.90 -8.38
CA ALA A 80 -3.16 5.25 -8.85
C ALA A 80 -1.87 5.31 -9.67
N GLY A 81 -0.81 4.60 -9.27
CA GLY A 81 0.42 4.50 -10.06
C GLY A 81 0.20 3.85 -11.43
N ILE A 82 -0.63 2.81 -11.50
CA ILE A 82 -1.02 2.17 -12.78
C ILE A 82 -1.84 3.14 -13.65
N LEU A 83 -2.83 3.81 -13.08
CA LEU A 83 -3.67 4.78 -13.78
C LEU A 83 -2.85 5.98 -14.27
N ASP A 84 -1.94 6.49 -13.45
CA ASP A 84 -1.05 7.57 -13.83
C ASP A 84 -0.18 7.19 -15.03
N PHE A 85 0.49 6.03 -14.95
CA PHE A 85 1.28 5.53 -16.06
C PHE A 85 0.45 5.37 -17.33
N TYR A 86 -0.77 4.82 -17.22
CA TYR A 86 -1.66 4.64 -18.36
C TYR A 86 -1.97 5.94 -19.10
N HIS A 87 -2.07 7.06 -18.40
CA HIS A 87 -2.36 8.40 -18.96
C HIS A 87 -1.11 9.24 -19.23
N SER A 88 0.09 8.72 -18.96
CA SER A 88 1.36 9.38 -19.28
C SER A 88 1.84 9.05 -20.70
N ASP A 89 2.81 9.80 -21.23
CA ASP A 89 3.46 9.47 -22.52
C ASP A 89 4.64 8.51 -22.35
N LEU A 90 4.83 7.92 -21.17
CA LEU A 90 5.94 7.02 -20.87
C LEU A 90 5.72 5.64 -21.51
N ASP A 91 6.79 5.03 -22.02
CA ASP A 91 6.79 3.66 -22.53
C ASP A 91 6.94 2.61 -21.42
N ALA A 92 7.65 2.96 -20.35
CA ALA A 92 7.87 2.13 -19.19
C ALA A 92 8.03 3.00 -17.93
N THR A 93 7.65 2.44 -16.79
CA THR A 93 7.88 3.04 -15.46
C THR A 93 8.01 1.93 -14.43
N LEU A 94 8.55 2.28 -13.28
CA LEU A 94 8.53 1.44 -12.09
C LEU A 94 7.60 2.09 -11.07
N VAL A 95 6.60 1.36 -10.58
CA VAL A 95 5.80 1.81 -9.44
C VAL A 95 6.34 1.14 -8.20
N ILE A 96 7.01 1.89 -7.35
CA ILE A 96 7.59 1.43 -6.08
C ILE A 96 6.62 1.79 -4.96
N SER A 97 6.22 0.80 -4.18
CA SER A 97 5.42 1.01 -2.98
C SER A 97 6.28 0.92 -1.73
N ILE A 98 6.22 1.95 -0.89
CA ILE A 98 6.96 2.04 0.37
C ILE A 98 5.95 2.19 1.51
N GLU A 99 5.84 1.17 2.35
CA GLU A 99 4.99 1.17 3.53
C GLU A 99 5.86 0.95 4.78
N LEU A 100 6.71 1.94 5.06
CA LEU A 100 7.61 1.98 6.21
C LEU A 100 7.14 3.03 7.23
N GLY A 101 7.79 3.09 8.40
CA GLY A 101 7.39 4.01 9.47
C GLY A 101 6.09 3.57 10.16
N LYS A 102 6.03 2.33 10.65
CA LYS A 102 4.84 1.70 11.26
C LYS A 102 4.11 2.63 12.22
N SER A 103 4.83 3.26 13.15
CA SER A 103 4.25 4.09 14.20
C SER A 103 3.40 5.24 13.64
N PHE A 104 3.90 5.93 12.61
CA PHE A 104 3.18 7.03 12.00
C PHE A 104 2.00 6.55 11.16
N GLN A 105 2.19 5.50 10.35
CA GLN A 105 1.10 4.93 9.56
C GLN A 105 -0.02 4.36 10.45
N GLN A 106 0.33 3.74 11.57
CA GLN A 106 -0.62 3.30 12.58
C GLN A 106 -1.35 4.48 13.22
N SER A 107 -0.63 5.56 13.52
CA SER A 107 -1.24 6.80 14.02
C SER A 107 -2.23 7.41 13.03
N CYS A 108 -1.99 7.29 11.72
CA CYS A 108 -2.96 7.67 10.70
C CYS A 108 -4.25 6.85 10.82
N LEU A 109 -4.17 5.52 10.92
CA LEU A 109 -5.33 4.65 11.11
C LEU A 109 -6.06 4.92 12.43
N ASN A 110 -5.31 5.09 13.52
CA ASN A 110 -5.85 5.40 14.84
C ASN A 110 -6.60 6.74 14.84
N SER A 111 -6.03 7.76 14.17
CA SER A 111 -6.68 9.07 14.00
C SER A 111 -8.01 8.97 13.25
N LEU A 112 -8.14 7.99 12.35
CA LEU A 112 -9.36 7.73 11.57
C LEU A 112 -10.34 6.80 12.29
N GLY A 113 -10.00 6.29 13.48
CA GLY A 113 -10.87 5.40 14.25
C GLY A 113 -10.89 3.95 13.75
N ILE A 114 -9.93 3.55 12.91
CA ILE A 114 -9.89 2.22 12.26
C ILE A 114 -8.62 1.42 12.59
N GLY A 115 -7.76 1.94 13.45
CA GLY A 115 -6.53 1.29 13.87
C GLY A 115 -6.70 0.41 15.11
N ASN A 116 -5.67 0.35 15.96
CA ASN A 116 -5.55 -0.59 17.07
C ASN A 116 -5.16 0.08 18.41
N ASP A 117 -5.46 1.39 18.56
CA ASP A 117 -5.44 2.06 19.87
C ASP A 117 -6.31 1.31 20.89
N ASN A 118 -6.12 1.51 22.20
CA ASN A 118 -6.76 0.72 23.28
C ASN A 118 -8.30 0.54 23.15
N GLU A 119 -9.01 1.48 22.53
CA GLU A 119 -10.46 1.45 22.32
C GLU A 119 -10.87 0.90 20.93
N GLN A 120 -9.89 0.65 20.07
CA GLN A 120 -10.05 0.21 18.69
C GLN A 120 -9.57 -1.24 18.56
N LYS A 121 -10.35 -2.05 17.85
CA LYS A 121 -10.02 -3.46 17.52
C LYS A 121 -9.91 -3.63 16.01
N GLY A 122 -9.27 -2.66 15.36
CA GLY A 122 -9.19 -2.53 13.93
C GLY A 122 -7.89 -3.07 13.37
N LEU A 123 -7.27 -2.26 12.52
CA LEU A 123 -6.15 -2.63 11.67
C LEU A 123 -4.80 -2.39 12.37
N ASP A 124 -3.89 -3.35 12.21
CA ASP A 124 -2.48 -3.27 12.59
C ASP A 124 -1.61 -3.18 11.35
N VAL A 125 -0.87 -2.08 11.20
CA VAL A 125 0.04 -1.86 10.07
C VAL A 125 1.15 -2.90 10.09
N ILE A 126 1.35 -3.53 8.93
CA ILE A 126 2.48 -4.40 8.66
C ILE A 126 3.38 -3.71 7.64
N PRO A 127 4.58 -3.27 8.06
CA PRO A 127 5.52 -2.65 7.16
C PRO A 127 5.90 -3.59 6.01
N CYS A 128 5.97 -3.03 4.81
CA CYS A 128 6.35 -3.77 3.62
C CYS A 128 6.85 -2.84 2.52
N VAL A 129 7.62 -3.40 1.60
CA VAL A 129 8.10 -2.71 0.40
C VAL A 129 7.91 -3.59 -0.83
N GLY A 130 7.80 -2.97 -2.00
CA GLY A 130 7.68 -3.72 -3.24
C GLY A 130 7.62 -2.83 -4.46
N PHE A 131 7.58 -3.45 -5.65
CA PHE A 131 7.45 -2.73 -6.90
C PHE A 131 6.72 -3.55 -7.97
N ILE A 132 6.20 -2.84 -8.97
CA ILE A 132 5.85 -3.38 -10.28
C ILE A 132 6.57 -2.60 -11.38
N ALA A 133 7.16 -3.32 -12.34
CA ALA A 133 7.72 -2.74 -13.55
C ALA A 133 6.67 -2.78 -14.65
N LEU A 134 6.12 -1.62 -15.00
CA LEU A 134 5.08 -1.45 -16.00
C LEU A 134 5.70 -1.06 -17.34
N LYS A 135 5.12 -1.57 -18.43
CA LYS A 135 5.45 -1.12 -19.79
C LYS A 135 4.25 -1.18 -20.71
N ARG A 136 4.27 -0.37 -21.76
CA ARG A 136 3.31 -0.43 -22.86
C ARG A 136 3.67 -1.58 -23.80
N LEU A 137 2.68 -2.39 -24.15
CA LEU A 137 2.85 -3.42 -25.15
C LEU A 137 2.95 -2.78 -26.53
N VAL A 138 4.07 -2.99 -27.21
CA VAL A 138 4.26 -2.54 -28.60
C VAL A 138 3.31 -3.30 -29.52
N VAL A 139 2.63 -2.57 -30.40
CA VAL A 139 1.70 -3.15 -31.39
C VAL A 139 2.39 -4.26 -32.17
N GLY A 140 1.74 -5.43 -32.25
CA GLY A 140 2.26 -6.61 -32.95
C GLY A 140 3.24 -7.47 -32.16
N LYS A 141 3.71 -7.05 -30.97
CA LYS A 141 4.49 -7.92 -30.08
C LYS A 141 3.59 -8.82 -29.25
N LYS A 142 3.98 -10.08 -29.10
CA LYS A 142 3.34 -11.04 -28.20
C LYS A 142 3.72 -10.73 -26.75
N ILE A 143 2.77 -10.95 -25.84
CA ILE A 143 2.99 -10.89 -24.39
C ILE A 143 3.95 -12.02 -24.01
N ALA A 144 5.01 -11.71 -23.26
CA ALA A 144 5.97 -12.71 -22.82
C ALA A 144 5.35 -13.63 -21.76
N PRO A 145 5.79 -14.90 -21.62
CA PRO A 145 5.16 -15.88 -20.71
C PRO A 145 5.11 -15.49 -19.22
N HIS A 146 6.00 -14.59 -18.80
CA HIS A 146 6.13 -14.06 -17.45
C HIS A 146 5.39 -12.73 -17.25
N GLU A 147 4.97 -12.07 -18.33
CA GLU A 147 4.27 -10.80 -18.27
C GLU A 147 2.80 -10.99 -17.89
N LEU A 148 2.26 -10.00 -17.19
CA LEU A 148 0.86 -9.93 -16.80
C LEU A 148 0.22 -8.71 -17.43
N VAL A 149 -0.88 -8.89 -18.13
CA VAL A 149 -1.71 -7.82 -18.67
C VAL A 149 -2.49 -7.17 -17.55
N VAL A 150 -2.50 -5.84 -17.51
CA VAL A 150 -3.45 -5.06 -16.71
C VAL A 150 -4.76 -4.97 -17.48
N GLU A 151 -5.69 -5.88 -17.19
CA GLU A 151 -6.98 -5.97 -17.87
C GLU A 151 -7.96 -4.90 -17.35
N GLN A 152 -7.89 -4.56 -16.07
CA GLN A 152 -8.71 -3.52 -15.46
C GLN A 152 -7.94 -2.83 -14.35
N CYS A 153 -8.03 -1.52 -14.25
CA CYS A 153 -7.60 -0.77 -13.08
C CYS A 153 -8.52 0.42 -12.89
N GLN A 154 -9.17 0.53 -11.73
CA GLN A 154 -10.07 1.65 -11.42
C GLN A 154 -10.13 1.93 -9.93
N LEU A 155 -10.44 3.18 -9.59
CA LEU A 155 -10.77 3.62 -8.24
C LEU A 155 -12.21 4.10 -8.23
N ILE A 156 -13.05 3.42 -7.46
CA ILE A 156 -14.45 3.81 -7.26
C ILE A 156 -14.55 4.55 -5.93
N SER A 157 -15.16 5.74 -5.94
CA SER A 157 -15.34 6.56 -4.74
C SER A 157 -16.79 6.55 -4.26
N GLN A 158 -16.97 6.32 -2.95
CA GLN A 158 -18.26 6.50 -2.30
C GLN A 158 -18.72 7.96 -2.47
N GLN A 159 -19.92 8.16 -3.03
CA GLN A 159 -20.55 9.46 -3.12
C GLN A 159 -20.80 10.07 -1.71
N PRO A 160 -20.83 11.40 -1.57
CA PRO A 160 -21.19 12.02 -0.30
C PRO A 160 -22.66 11.75 0.07
N GLY A 161 -22.99 11.92 1.35
CA GLY A 161 -24.37 11.78 1.87
C GLY A 161 -24.78 10.36 2.24
N MET A 162 -26.04 10.22 2.69
CA MET A 162 -26.56 8.99 3.30
C MET A 162 -26.67 7.80 2.33
N THR A 163 -26.88 8.05 1.03
CA THR A 163 -27.05 7.02 0.01
C THR A 163 -25.73 6.54 -0.60
N GLY A 164 -24.61 7.21 -0.31
CA GLY A 164 -23.34 6.96 -0.97
C GLY A 164 -22.84 5.51 -0.84
N THR A 165 -22.98 4.91 0.34
CA THR A 165 -22.60 3.51 0.57
C THR A 165 -23.47 2.56 -0.26
N GLN A 166 -24.78 2.83 -0.37
CA GLN A 166 -25.70 1.99 -1.14
C GLN A 166 -25.40 2.05 -2.64
N LEU A 167 -25.08 3.24 -3.16
CA LEU A 167 -24.67 3.42 -4.55
C LEU A 167 -23.36 2.68 -4.85
N LEU A 168 -22.37 2.76 -3.95
CA LEU A 168 -21.13 2.00 -4.06
C LEU A 168 -21.38 0.48 -4.07
N ILE A 169 -22.22 -0.03 -3.16
CA ILE A 169 -22.60 -1.45 -3.11
C ILE A 169 -23.25 -1.87 -4.43
N ARG A 170 -24.17 -1.07 -4.98
CA ARG A 170 -24.82 -1.35 -6.27
C ARG A 170 -23.81 -1.37 -7.41
N GLN A 171 -22.86 -0.44 -7.45
CA GLN A 171 -21.82 -0.38 -8.46
C GLN A 171 -20.89 -1.60 -8.40
N LEU A 172 -20.44 -1.98 -7.20
CA LEU A 172 -19.66 -3.20 -6.98
C LEU A 172 -20.44 -4.46 -7.41
N TYR A 173 -21.73 -4.53 -7.09
CA TYR A 173 -22.59 -5.62 -7.57
C TYR A 173 -22.66 -5.67 -9.11
N GLN A 174 -22.76 -4.51 -9.80
CA GLN A 174 -22.73 -4.50 -11.27
C GLN A 174 -21.42 -5.05 -11.85
N GLU A 175 -20.28 -4.70 -11.24
CA GLU A 175 -18.98 -5.23 -11.68
C GLU A 175 -18.85 -6.74 -11.43
N LEU A 176 -19.39 -7.22 -10.30
CA LEU A 176 -19.24 -8.61 -9.88
C LEU A 176 -20.26 -9.57 -10.51
N LYS A 177 -21.48 -9.11 -10.81
CA LYS A 177 -22.60 -10.00 -11.21
C LYS A 177 -22.36 -10.71 -12.55
N SER A 178 -21.52 -10.15 -13.42
CA SER A 178 -21.24 -10.66 -14.76
C SER A 178 -19.76 -10.97 -14.96
N LEU A 179 -19.06 -11.34 -13.89
CA LEU A 179 -17.68 -11.79 -14.01
C LEU A 179 -17.61 -13.05 -14.87
N PRO A 180 -16.73 -13.08 -15.88
CA PRO A 180 -16.45 -14.32 -16.61
C PRO A 180 -15.95 -15.41 -15.66
N ALA A 181 -16.26 -16.68 -15.96
CA ALA A 181 -15.88 -17.82 -15.11
C ALA A 181 -14.35 -17.96 -14.89
N HIS A 182 -13.53 -17.42 -15.78
CA HIS A 182 -12.08 -17.43 -15.67
C HIS A 182 -11.51 -16.27 -14.84
N VAL A 183 -12.35 -15.36 -14.31
CA VAL A 183 -11.93 -14.25 -13.45
C VAL A 183 -12.22 -14.62 -12.00
N LEU A 184 -11.19 -14.68 -11.17
CA LEU A 184 -11.31 -15.01 -9.75
C LEU A 184 -11.19 -13.74 -8.90
N PRO A 185 -12.26 -13.29 -8.24
CA PRO A 185 -12.20 -12.12 -7.37
C PRO A 185 -11.54 -12.45 -6.04
N VAL A 186 -10.59 -11.62 -5.61
CA VAL A 186 -9.96 -11.67 -4.29
C VAL A 186 -10.71 -10.73 -3.36
N SER A 187 -11.10 -11.25 -2.20
CA SER A 187 -11.92 -10.55 -1.23
C SER A 187 -11.26 -9.25 -0.74
N PHE A 188 -12.05 -8.18 -0.61
CA PHE A 188 -11.62 -6.97 0.09
C PHE A 188 -11.81 -7.06 1.62
N ASN A 189 -12.07 -8.26 2.16
CA ASN A 189 -12.30 -8.42 3.60
C ASN A 189 -11.06 -7.96 4.38
N ILE A 190 -11.31 -7.04 5.29
CA ILE A 190 -10.36 -6.51 6.26
C ILE A 190 -11.09 -6.39 7.60
N CYS A 191 -10.38 -6.40 8.71
CA CYS A 191 -10.96 -6.22 10.05
C CYS A 191 -11.50 -4.79 10.31
N SER A 192 -12.33 -4.24 9.41
CA SER A 192 -13.01 -2.95 9.55
C SER A 192 -14.54 -3.08 9.50
N LEU A 193 -15.23 -2.17 10.18
CA LEU A 193 -16.70 -2.08 10.14
C LEU A 193 -17.21 -1.74 8.74
N TRP A 194 -16.46 -0.94 7.99
CA TRP A 194 -16.84 -0.55 6.63
C TRP A 194 -16.82 -1.74 5.68
N ALA A 195 -15.76 -2.56 5.71
CA ALA A 195 -15.69 -3.80 4.92
C ALA A 195 -16.86 -4.74 5.23
N LYS A 196 -17.16 -4.97 6.52
CA LYS A 196 -18.30 -5.79 6.96
C LYS A 196 -19.63 -5.25 6.42
N SER A 197 -19.79 -3.93 6.39
CA SER A 197 -21.00 -3.27 5.88
C SER A 197 -21.14 -3.44 4.37
N LEU A 198 -20.04 -3.30 3.62
CA LEU A 198 -20.01 -3.54 2.17
C LEU A 198 -20.33 -5.01 1.83
N PHE A 199 -19.71 -5.97 2.54
CA PHE A 199 -20.02 -7.40 2.36
C PHE A 199 -21.49 -7.70 2.60
N ARG A 200 -22.03 -7.28 3.75
CA ARG A 200 -23.46 -7.48 4.06
C ARG A 200 -24.37 -6.92 2.96
N GLY A 201 -24.05 -5.73 2.45
CA GLY A 201 -24.80 -5.13 1.35
C GLY A 201 -24.72 -5.93 0.06
N LEU A 202 -23.53 -6.41 -0.32
CA LEU A 202 -23.33 -7.24 -1.49
C LEU A 202 -24.02 -8.60 -1.35
N ASP A 203 -23.85 -9.28 -0.22
CA ASP A 203 -24.46 -10.58 0.07
C ASP A 203 -25.98 -10.51 -0.05
N ASN A 204 -26.59 -9.44 0.48
CA ASN A 204 -28.02 -9.19 0.32
C ASN A 204 -28.43 -9.05 -1.15
N LEU A 205 -27.69 -8.28 -1.95
CA LEU A 205 -27.98 -8.13 -3.38
C LEU A 205 -27.80 -9.45 -4.15
N PHE A 206 -26.77 -10.22 -3.83
CA PHE A 206 -26.52 -11.53 -4.44
C PHE A 206 -27.61 -12.54 -4.09
N ALA A 207 -28.02 -12.61 -2.83
CA ALA A 207 -29.09 -13.48 -2.35
C ALA A 207 -30.44 -13.16 -3.02
N VAL A 208 -30.83 -11.88 -3.08
CA VAL A 208 -32.07 -11.44 -3.76
C VAL A 208 -32.07 -11.83 -5.25
N ASN A 209 -30.91 -11.85 -5.89
CA ASN A 209 -30.77 -12.19 -7.31
C ASN A 209 -30.37 -13.66 -7.55
N GLN A 210 -30.44 -14.53 -6.52
CA GLN A 210 -30.11 -15.96 -6.59
C GLN A 210 -28.74 -16.23 -7.23
N ARG A 211 -27.75 -15.41 -6.87
CA ARG A 211 -26.37 -15.52 -7.35
C ARG A 211 -25.42 -15.64 -6.16
N SER A 212 -24.22 -16.14 -6.44
CA SER A 212 -23.12 -16.18 -5.47
C SER A 212 -21.82 -15.73 -6.14
N VAL A 213 -20.89 -15.26 -5.32
CA VAL A 213 -19.53 -14.92 -5.76
C VAL A 213 -18.57 -15.81 -4.99
N ASN A 214 -17.75 -16.57 -5.73
CA ASN A 214 -16.71 -17.41 -5.15
C ASN A 214 -15.45 -16.57 -4.93
N TRP A 215 -15.36 -15.99 -3.73
CA TRP A 215 -14.23 -15.16 -3.34
C TRP A 215 -12.99 -15.98 -3.00
N LEU A 216 -11.82 -15.55 -3.47
CA LEU A 216 -10.55 -15.91 -2.86
C LEU A 216 -10.36 -15.11 -1.56
N SER A 217 -9.70 -15.71 -0.57
CA SER A 217 -9.47 -15.05 0.72
C SER A 217 -8.57 -13.82 0.60
N SER A 218 -8.84 -12.82 1.44
CA SER A 218 -7.94 -11.68 1.62
C SER A 218 -6.77 -12.07 2.52
N ILE A 219 -5.55 -11.60 2.21
CA ILE A 219 -4.40 -11.73 3.13
C ILE A 219 -4.57 -10.89 4.40
N GLU A 220 -5.51 -9.96 4.37
CA GLU A 220 -5.88 -9.06 5.47
C GLU A 220 -7.18 -9.50 6.14
N SER A 221 -7.57 -10.78 6.01
CA SER A 221 -8.74 -11.31 6.71
C SER A 221 -8.60 -11.28 8.24
N CYS A 222 -7.39 -11.04 8.74
CA CYS A 222 -7.08 -10.76 10.14
C CYS A 222 -6.79 -9.25 10.36
N GLN A 223 -6.22 -8.88 11.51
CA GLN A 223 -5.94 -7.47 11.81
C GLN A 223 -4.76 -6.90 11.00
N ARG A 224 -3.96 -7.75 10.35
CA ARG A 224 -2.81 -7.32 9.55
C ARG A 224 -3.25 -6.46 8.36
N HIS A 225 -2.64 -5.29 8.21
CA HIS A 225 -2.91 -4.36 7.12
C HIS A 225 -1.63 -4.00 6.37
N TYR A 226 -1.58 -4.36 5.09
CA TYR A 226 -0.44 -4.15 4.19
C TYR A 226 -0.62 -2.95 3.27
N LEU A 227 -1.60 -2.10 3.60
CA LEU A 227 -1.76 -0.77 2.99
C LEU A 227 -1.84 -0.86 1.47
N SER A 228 -1.01 -0.11 0.72
CA SER A 228 -1.07 -0.13 -0.74
C SER A 228 -0.39 -1.32 -1.40
N LEU A 229 0.36 -2.13 -0.64
CA LEU A 229 1.04 -3.34 -1.14
C LEU A 229 0.17 -4.58 -1.22
N LYS A 230 -1.04 -4.54 -0.64
CA LYS A 230 -1.98 -5.67 -0.65
C LYS A 230 -2.09 -6.36 -2.02
N PRO A 231 -2.31 -5.66 -3.16
CA PRO A 231 -2.48 -6.34 -4.44
C PRO A 231 -1.25 -7.16 -4.88
N LEU A 232 -0.04 -6.69 -4.55
CA LEU A 232 1.21 -7.39 -4.91
C LEU A 232 1.41 -8.64 -4.06
N LEU A 233 1.15 -8.54 -2.76
CA LEU A 233 1.23 -9.68 -1.85
C LEU A 233 0.18 -10.76 -2.19
N GLU A 234 -1.04 -10.34 -2.54
CA GLU A 234 -2.09 -11.26 -3.01
C GLU A 234 -1.74 -11.88 -4.37
N LEU A 235 -1.11 -11.12 -5.27
CA LEU A 235 -0.59 -11.64 -6.53
C LEU A 235 0.49 -12.71 -6.31
N GLN A 236 1.40 -12.51 -5.35
CA GLN A 236 2.40 -13.52 -4.96
C GLN A 236 1.71 -14.77 -4.37
N LEU A 237 0.73 -14.60 -3.49
CA LEU A 237 -0.03 -15.70 -2.88
C LEU A 237 -0.78 -16.54 -3.93
N TYR A 238 -1.45 -15.88 -4.88
CA TYR A 238 -2.32 -16.53 -5.86
C TYR A 238 -1.68 -16.78 -7.22
N ARG A 239 -0.35 -16.67 -7.34
CA ARG A 239 0.42 -16.85 -8.59
C ARG A 239 0.09 -18.12 -9.37
N GLN A 240 -0.24 -19.23 -8.69
CA GLN A 240 -0.60 -20.48 -9.36
C GLN A 240 -1.95 -20.41 -10.05
N LYS A 241 -2.94 -19.74 -9.44
CA LYS A 241 -4.28 -19.57 -10.03
C LYS A 241 -4.25 -18.70 -11.29
N LEU A 242 -3.32 -17.73 -11.33
CA LEU A 242 -3.07 -16.84 -12.47
C LEU A 242 -2.58 -17.57 -13.74
N LYS A 243 -2.10 -18.81 -13.63
CA LYS A 243 -1.70 -19.61 -14.80
C LYS A 243 -2.87 -19.90 -15.74
N GLN A 244 -4.08 -20.01 -15.20
CA GLN A 244 -5.29 -20.39 -15.93
C GLN A 244 -6.37 -19.30 -15.92
N ASN A 245 -6.36 -18.45 -14.89
CA ASN A 245 -7.38 -17.46 -14.61
C ASN A 245 -6.82 -16.04 -14.64
N SER A 246 -7.69 -15.04 -14.77
CA SER A 246 -7.36 -13.68 -14.34
C SER A 246 -7.72 -13.52 -12.86
N LEU A 247 -6.98 -12.69 -12.15
CA LEU A 247 -7.24 -12.35 -10.75
C LEU A 247 -7.77 -10.92 -10.69
N LEU A 248 -8.91 -10.72 -10.02
CA LEU A 248 -9.48 -9.41 -9.75
C LEU A 248 -9.30 -9.06 -8.27
N PHE A 249 -8.31 -8.22 -7.97
CA PHE A 249 -8.00 -7.76 -6.64
C PHE A 249 -8.87 -6.56 -6.26
N PHE A 250 -9.34 -6.54 -5.02
CA PHE A 250 -10.06 -5.41 -4.45
C PHE A 250 -9.29 -4.84 -3.25
N THR A 251 -9.18 -3.52 -3.18
CA THR A 251 -8.50 -2.83 -2.07
C THR A 251 -9.36 -1.70 -1.53
N LEU A 252 -9.59 -1.69 -0.22
CA LEU A 252 -10.32 -0.61 0.44
C LEU A 252 -9.34 0.52 0.79
N GLY A 253 -9.59 1.71 0.25
CA GLY A 253 -8.80 2.92 0.50
C GLY A 253 -9.52 3.92 1.40
N GLY A 254 -8.72 4.83 1.98
CA GLY A 254 -9.22 5.96 2.76
C GLY A 254 -10.22 6.83 1.99
N GLY A 255 -11.15 7.44 2.74
CA GLY A 255 -12.19 8.30 2.17
C GLY A 255 -13.33 7.58 1.46
N GLY A 256 -13.49 6.27 1.68
CA GLY A 256 -14.57 5.47 1.10
C GLY A 256 -14.28 5.02 -0.34
N ARG A 257 -13.04 4.61 -0.64
CA ARG A 257 -12.65 4.19 -1.99
C ARG A 257 -12.47 2.68 -2.11
N VAL A 258 -12.79 2.14 -3.28
CA VAL A 258 -12.49 0.76 -3.65
C VAL A 258 -11.64 0.76 -4.91
N GLY A 259 -10.39 0.29 -4.77
CA GLY A 259 -9.53 -0.04 -5.89
C GLY A 259 -9.91 -1.41 -6.44
N MET A 260 -9.97 -1.51 -7.77
CA MET A 260 -10.16 -2.77 -8.49
C MET A 260 -9.03 -2.92 -9.49
N LEU A 261 -8.30 -4.04 -9.42
CA LEU A 261 -7.19 -4.35 -10.30
C LEU A 261 -7.37 -5.78 -10.85
N GLN A 262 -7.57 -5.92 -12.16
CA GLN A 262 -7.62 -7.22 -12.83
C GLN A 262 -6.32 -7.48 -13.59
N LEU A 263 -5.69 -8.60 -13.28
CA LEU A 263 -4.46 -9.07 -13.93
C LEU A 263 -4.66 -10.43 -14.57
N GLY A 264 -4.17 -10.61 -15.80
CA GLY A 264 -4.25 -11.87 -16.54
C GLY A 264 -3.00 -12.13 -17.37
N LYS A 265 -2.79 -13.37 -17.85
CA LYS A 265 -1.66 -13.70 -18.74
C LYS A 265 -1.91 -13.41 -20.22
N ASN A 266 -3.17 -13.27 -20.60
CA ASN A 266 -3.63 -13.01 -21.96
C ASN A 266 -4.73 -11.97 -21.90
N ILE A 267 -4.94 -11.22 -22.98
CA ILE A 267 -6.10 -10.33 -23.09
C ILE A 267 -7.33 -11.20 -23.38
N LYS A 268 -8.05 -11.60 -22.33
CA LYS A 268 -9.31 -12.36 -22.48
C LYS A 268 -10.55 -11.49 -22.29
N THR A 269 -10.37 -10.34 -21.65
CA THR A 269 -11.43 -9.36 -21.39
C THR A 269 -11.07 -8.01 -22.04
N PRO A 270 -12.08 -7.19 -22.38
CA PRO A 270 -11.83 -5.82 -22.83
C PRO A 270 -11.07 -5.04 -21.75
N ILE A 271 -10.03 -4.32 -22.15
CA ILE A 271 -9.22 -3.51 -21.23
C ILE A 271 -10.07 -2.35 -20.69
N LYS A 272 -10.16 -2.25 -19.36
CA LYS A 272 -10.90 -1.22 -18.63
C LYS A 272 -9.95 -0.34 -17.81
N LEU A 273 -9.45 0.71 -18.46
CA LEU A 273 -8.58 1.72 -17.85
C LEU A 273 -9.24 3.10 -18.07
N PRO A 274 -10.11 3.56 -17.15
CA PRO A 274 -10.86 4.79 -17.31
C PRO A 274 -9.96 6.02 -17.21
N LYS A 275 -10.49 7.17 -17.65
CA LYS A 275 -9.85 8.47 -17.42
C LYS A 275 -9.62 8.69 -15.92
N ALA A 276 -8.44 9.19 -15.59
CA ALA A 276 -8.07 9.54 -14.23
C ALA A 276 -7.88 11.05 -14.11
N SER A 277 -7.98 11.56 -12.89
CA SER A 277 -7.70 12.95 -12.56
C SER A 277 -6.77 13.02 -11.36
N PHE A 278 -6.06 14.12 -11.20
CA PHE A 278 -5.21 14.33 -10.04
C PHE A 278 -5.25 15.75 -9.53
N GLU A 279 -4.94 15.93 -8.25
CA GLU A 279 -4.66 17.24 -7.65
C GLU A 279 -3.19 17.29 -7.25
N GLN A 280 -2.50 18.36 -7.65
CA GLN A 280 -1.13 18.62 -7.26
C GLN A 280 -1.08 19.10 -5.80
N GLN A 281 -0.17 18.53 -5.02
CA GLN A 281 0.06 18.84 -3.62
C GLN A 281 1.49 19.35 -3.42
N SER A 282 1.65 20.20 -2.40
CA SER A 282 2.97 20.70 -2.01
C SER A 282 3.60 19.74 -1.00
N LEU A 283 4.69 19.09 -1.39
CA LEU A 283 5.45 18.22 -0.49
C LEU A 283 5.93 18.99 0.74
N LEU A 284 6.46 20.20 0.54
CA LEU A 284 6.97 21.04 1.62
C LEU A 284 5.91 21.35 2.68
N ASN A 285 4.70 21.71 2.25
CA ASN A 285 3.62 22.07 3.18
C ASN A 285 3.14 20.85 3.98
N ASP A 286 3.05 19.69 3.33
CA ASP A 286 2.62 18.46 3.99
C ASP A 286 3.67 17.94 4.98
N ILE A 287 4.95 17.95 4.61
CA ILE A 287 6.05 17.60 5.51
C ILE A 287 6.07 18.51 6.74
N LYS A 288 5.96 19.84 6.56
CA LYS A 288 5.86 20.78 7.69
C LYS A 288 4.65 20.49 8.57
N SER A 289 3.51 20.17 7.97
CA SER A 289 2.27 19.87 8.70
C SER A 289 2.38 18.57 9.51
N TYR A 290 3.09 17.57 8.99
CA TYR A 290 3.35 16.33 9.71
C TYR A 290 4.44 16.47 10.79
N GLN A 291 5.48 17.28 10.55
CA GLN A 291 6.46 17.64 11.60
C GLN A 291 5.77 18.37 12.76
N LEU A 292 4.86 19.30 12.46
CA LEU A 292 4.02 19.93 13.47
C LEU A 292 3.21 18.89 14.25
N ALA A 293 2.59 17.93 13.57
CA ALA A 293 1.87 16.84 14.25
C ALA A 293 2.81 16.09 15.21
N ASN A 294 4.00 15.68 14.77
CA ASN A 294 4.95 14.95 15.60
C ASN A 294 5.37 15.73 16.85
N SER A 295 5.46 17.06 16.79
CA SER A 295 5.74 17.90 17.96
C SER A 295 4.63 17.86 19.03
N LEU A 296 3.41 17.51 18.64
CA LEU A 296 2.23 17.46 19.52
C LEU A 296 2.05 16.08 20.18
N ILE A 297 2.69 15.02 19.70
CA ILE A 297 2.37 13.62 20.08
C ILE A 297 2.46 13.37 21.59
N GLN A 298 3.43 13.98 22.26
CA GLN A 298 3.66 13.84 23.71
C GLN A 298 2.80 14.80 24.55
N ALA A 299 2.45 15.97 23.99
CA ALA A 299 1.77 17.03 24.72
C ALA A 299 0.24 16.88 24.66
N ASP A 300 -0.30 16.53 23.50
CA ASP A 300 -1.73 16.39 23.27
C ASP A 300 -2.03 15.43 22.12
N LYS A 301 -2.39 14.18 22.47
CA LYS A 301 -2.77 13.13 21.51
C LYS A 301 -3.98 13.52 20.65
N SER A 302 -4.91 14.30 21.18
CA SER A 302 -6.10 14.75 20.44
C SER A 302 -5.73 15.78 19.37
N ALA A 303 -4.91 16.77 19.74
CA ALA A 303 -4.36 17.74 18.79
C ALA A 303 -3.49 17.07 17.72
N TYR A 304 -2.65 16.11 18.11
CA TYR A 304 -1.88 15.28 17.19
C TYR A 304 -2.76 14.59 16.13
N TYR A 305 -3.79 13.86 16.56
CA TYR A 305 -4.71 13.18 15.64
C TYR A 305 -5.53 14.15 14.79
N LYS A 306 -5.91 15.31 15.33
CA LYS A 306 -6.56 16.36 14.54
C LYS A 306 -5.65 16.88 13.43
N GLN A 307 -4.37 17.12 13.73
CA GLN A 307 -3.39 17.59 12.76
C GLN A 307 -3.10 16.56 11.67
N ILE A 308 -2.96 15.27 12.03
CA ILE A 308 -2.82 14.18 11.05
C ILE A 308 -4.01 14.15 10.09
N ARG A 309 -5.25 14.11 10.62
CA ARG A 309 -6.46 14.07 9.79
C ARG A 309 -6.60 15.28 8.87
N ALA A 310 -6.19 16.46 9.33
CA ALA A 310 -6.21 17.68 8.52
C ALA A 310 -5.20 17.61 7.36
N THR A 311 -4.05 16.97 7.59
CA THR A 311 -2.97 16.88 6.62
C THR A 311 -3.24 15.81 5.55
N LEU A 312 -3.71 14.63 5.97
CA LEU A 312 -4.12 13.55 5.07
C LEU A 312 -5.15 14.05 4.06
N LYS A 313 -4.99 13.77 2.78
CA LYS A 313 -5.89 14.27 1.74
C LYS A 313 -7.16 13.42 1.64
N TYR A 314 -7.02 12.11 1.72
CA TYR A 314 -8.11 11.18 1.42
C TYR A 314 -9.37 11.24 2.31
N PRO A 315 -9.27 11.54 3.61
CA PRO A 315 -10.45 11.65 4.48
C PRO A 315 -11.36 12.84 4.15
N HIS A 316 -10.88 13.86 3.41
CA HIS A 316 -11.65 15.08 3.16
C HIS A 316 -12.87 14.81 2.28
N SER A 317 -14.02 15.30 2.73
CA SER A 317 -15.32 15.11 2.06
C SER A 317 -15.33 15.65 0.62
N ARG A 318 -14.53 16.68 0.31
CA ARG A 318 -14.40 17.27 -1.04
C ARG A 318 -13.96 16.29 -2.13
N TYR A 319 -13.40 15.15 -1.74
CA TYR A 319 -12.95 14.12 -2.66
C TYR A 319 -13.86 12.89 -2.73
N ARG A 320 -14.97 12.87 -2.00
CA ARG A 320 -15.99 11.84 -2.14
C ARG A 320 -16.68 11.96 -3.49
N GLY A 321 -16.98 10.83 -4.11
CA GLY A 321 -17.61 10.75 -5.42
C GLY A 321 -16.69 11.06 -6.61
N LYS A 322 -15.39 11.32 -6.37
CA LYS A 322 -14.40 11.50 -7.44
C LYS A 322 -13.73 10.16 -7.76
N ASP A 323 -14.27 9.46 -8.75
CA ASP A 323 -13.69 8.22 -9.27
C ASP A 323 -12.34 8.49 -9.95
N ASN A 324 -11.42 7.50 -9.88
CA ASN A 324 -10.09 7.55 -10.50
C ASN A 324 -9.29 8.81 -10.18
N HIS A 325 -9.53 9.39 -8.99
CA HIS A 325 -8.85 10.58 -8.52
C HIS A 325 -7.74 10.22 -7.54
N TYR A 326 -6.56 10.81 -7.75
CA TYR A 326 -5.40 10.62 -6.88
C TYR A 326 -4.62 11.94 -6.64
N PHE A 327 -3.59 11.89 -5.81
CA PHE A 327 -2.76 13.05 -5.50
C PHE A 327 -1.36 12.85 -6.03
N LYS A 328 -0.78 13.91 -6.59
CA LYS A 328 0.61 13.98 -7.00
C LYS A 328 1.33 15.02 -6.16
N TRP A 329 2.51 14.72 -5.66
CA TRP A 329 3.33 15.69 -4.95
C TRP A 329 4.42 16.21 -5.87
N GLN A 330 4.48 17.54 -5.98
CA GLN A 330 5.62 18.18 -6.62
C GLN A 330 6.78 18.23 -5.63
N ILE A 331 7.90 17.72 -6.10
CA ILE A 331 9.12 17.64 -5.34
C ILE A 331 10.04 18.78 -5.79
N PRO A 332 10.32 19.77 -4.94
CA PRO A 332 11.24 20.85 -5.31
C PRO A 332 12.67 20.29 -5.43
N GLY A 333 13.47 20.86 -6.33
CA GLY A 333 14.86 20.40 -6.58
C GLY A 333 15.81 20.47 -5.36
N ASN A 334 15.42 21.15 -4.27
CA ASN A 334 16.19 21.25 -3.03
C ASN A 334 15.37 20.75 -1.81
N ILE A 335 15.01 19.46 -1.74
CA ILE A 335 14.28 18.91 -0.57
C ILE A 335 15.14 18.90 0.70
N GLU A 336 16.47 18.87 0.58
CA GLU A 336 17.38 18.69 1.73
C GLU A 336 17.18 19.71 2.86
N GLN A 337 16.70 20.92 2.53
CA GLN A 337 16.41 21.96 3.54
C GLN A 337 15.03 21.80 4.22
N ALA A 338 14.15 20.97 3.68
CA ALA A 338 12.76 20.84 4.12
C ALA A 338 12.51 19.64 5.04
N VAL A 339 13.24 18.55 4.82
CA VAL A 339 13.22 17.38 5.72
C VAL A 339 14.32 17.59 6.75
N ILE A 340 14.08 18.49 7.71
CA ILE A 340 14.89 18.49 8.94
C ILE A 340 14.54 17.20 9.66
N VAL A 341 15.43 16.22 9.56
CA VAL A 341 15.34 14.93 10.26
C VAL A 341 15.43 15.21 11.75
N GLN A 342 14.29 15.28 12.43
CA GLN A 342 14.27 15.09 13.88
C GLN A 342 14.27 13.58 14.13
N PRO A 343 15.21 13.05 14.94
CA PRO A 343 15.24 11.63 15.23
C PRO A 343 13.90 11.21 15.83
N SER A 344 13.37 10.10 15.31
CA SER A 344 12.16 9.47 15.82
C SER A 344 12.33 9.22 17.34
N PRO A 345 11.31 9.44 18.19
CA PRO A 345 11.42 9.29 19.65
C PRO A 345 11.81 7.89 20.14
N GLU A 346 11.99 6.92 19.24
CA GLU A 346 12.33 5.53 19.55
C GLU A 346 13.78 5.33 20.04
N GLN A 347 14.64 6.36 20.05
CA GLN A 347 16.01 6.23 20.57
C GLN A 347 16.23 6.60 22.04
N SER A 348 15.20 6.98 22.80
CA SER A 348 15.35 7.30 24.23
C SER A 348 14.56 6.36 25.14
N THR A 349 14.97 5.10 25.24
CA THR A 349 14.73 4.31 26.45
C THR A 349 16.00 4.28 27.30
N PRO A 350 15.99 4.74 28.57
CA PRO A 350 17.12 4.56 29.46
C PRO A 350 17.18 3.10 29.89
N GLN A 351 18.23 2.38 29.47
CA GLN A 351 18.61 1.11 30.09
C GLN A 351 18.90 1.34 31.57
N LYS A 352 17.95 1.00 32.45
CA LYS A 352 18.21 0.81 33.88
C LYS A 352 19.12 -0.42 34.03
N LYS A 353 20.44 -0.21 34.04
CA LYS A 353 21.41 -1.19 34.50
C LYS A 353 21.27 -1.34 36.02
N THR A 354 20.69 -2.44 36.48
CA THR A 354 20.86 -2.91 37.86
C THR A 354 22.24 -3.53 38.03
N PRO A 355 22.98 -3.24 39.12
CA PRO A 355 24.30 -3.83 39.34
C PRO A 355 24.16 -5.23 39.95
N LYS A 356 24.69 -6.25 39.26
CA LYS A 356 24.91 -7.57 39.85
C LYS A 356 26.12 -7.50 40.79
N LYS A 357 25.86 -7.63 42.09
CA LYS A 357 26.87 -7.89 43.12
C LYS A 357 27.42 -9.31 42.93
N THR A 358 28.74 -9.39 42.80
CA THR A 358 29.58 -10.57 42.97
C THR A 358 29.61 -10.98 44.44
N ALA A 359 29.38 -12.26 44.72
CA ALA A 359 29.91 -12.94 45.91
C ALA A 359 30.15 -14.41 45.56
N SER A 360 31.43 -14.76 45.52
CA SER A 360 32.04 -16.08 45.43
C SER A 360 31.73 -16.94 46.66
N LYS A 361 31.56 -18.26 46.46
CA LYS A 361 32.14 -19.27 47.34
C LYS A 361 32.32 -20.60 46.59
N LEU A 362 33.58 -21.00 46.47
CA LEU A 362 34.07 -22.33 46.16
C LEU A 362 33.57 -23.34 47.20
N THR A 363 33.17 -24.53 46.76
CA THR A 363 33.54 -25.80 47.43
C THR A 363 33.77 -26.88 46.37
N ILE A 364 34.97 -27.45 46.39
CA ILE A 364 35.45 -28.59 45.58
C ILE A 364 35.35 -29.85 46.45
N ILE A 365 34.75 -30.94 45.96
CA ILE A 365 35.12 -32.35 46.25
C ILE A 365 34.74 -33.20 45.00
N LYS A 366 35.69 -33.52 44.11
CA LYS A 366 36.35 -34.83 43.86
C LYS A 366 35.47 -36.05 43.48
N THR A 367 35.57 -36.42 42.20
CA THR A 367 35.86 -37.76 41.58
C THR A 367 34.88 -38.92 41.86
N ILE A 368 34.36 -39.65 40.86
CA ILE A 368 34.93 -40.92 40.35
C ILE A 368 34.13 -41.47 39.13
N THR A 369 34.88 -41.79 38.07
CA THR A 369 34.76 -42.84 37.02
C THR A 369 33.45 -43.15 36.29
N GLY A 370 33.59 -43.39 34.97
CA GLY A 370 32.88 -44.50 34.33
C GLY A 370 32.58 -44.29 32.85
N ALA A 371 33.48 -44.76 31.99
CA ALA A 371 33.26 -44.97 30.57
C ALA A 371 32.28 -46.14 30.31
N ASN A 372 31.71 -46.12 29.09
CA ASN A 372 31.29 -47.23 28.23
C ASN A 372 29.78 -47.30 27.93
N ALA A 373 29.45 -46.93 26.70
CA ALA A 373 28.90 -47.79 25.63
C ALA A 373 28.09 -46.95 24.65
#